data_AF-A0A2S0L6S9-F1
#
_entry.id   AF-A0A2S0L6S9-F1
#
_cell.length_a   1.000
_cell.length_b   1.000
_cell.length_c   1.000
_cell.angle_alpha   90.00
_cell.angle_beta   90.00
_cell.angle_gamma   90.00
#
_symmetry.space_group_name_H-M   'P 1'
#
loop_
_entity.id
_entity.type
_entity.pdbx_description
1 polymer ?
#
loop_
_entity_poly.entity_id
_entity_poly.type
_entity_poly.pdbx_seq_one_letter_code
_entity_poly.pdbx_strand_id
1 'polypeptide(L)'
;MTPTNNKLKVQDIEISLATIDNQDYISLTDMAKGKNDEARAADIIKNWIRNRSTLEFLGTWEILYNPNFKVVEFDHFKKEAGLPTFTISVSNWVESTNAIGILSRKGKYRES
;
A
#
# COMPACT_ATOMS: atom_id res chain seq x y z
N MET A 1 18.26 -4.26 24.43
CA MET A 1 17.37 -4.12 23.25
C MET A 1 16.04 -4.75 23.62
N THR A 2 15.00 -3.95 23.83
CA THR A 2 13.65 -4.43 24.15
C THR A 2 13.07 -5.17 22.95
N PRO A 3 12.35 -6.28 23.15
CA PRO A 3 11.67 -6.95 22.05
C PRO A 3 10.56 -6.03 21.55
N THR A 4 10.77 -5.39 20.39
CA THR A 4 9.74 -4.63 19.72
C THR A 4 8.68 -5.64 19.29
N ASN A 5 7.51 -5.58 19.91
CA ASN A 5 6.39 -6.46 19.55
C ASN A 5 5.90 -6.00 18.16
N ASN A 6 6.52 -6.55 17.11
CA ASN A 6 6.33 -6.16 15.70
C ASN A 6 4.98 -6.62 15.12
N LYS A 7 3.97 -6.84 15.99
CA LYS A 7 2.66 -7.34 15.60
C LYS A 7 1.58 -6.66 16.41
N LEU A 8 0.49 -6.34 15.74
CA LEU A 8 -0.69 -5.68 16.29
C LEU A 8 -1.90 -6.58 16.05
N LYS A 9 -2.65 -6.90 17.11
CA LYS A 9 -3.83 -7.77 17.01
C LYS A 9 -5.08 -6.92 16.78
N VAL A 10 -5.71 -7.06 15.62
CA VAL A 10 -6.92 -6.30 15.23
C VAL A 10 -7.98 -7.29 14.80
N GLN A 11 -9.14 -7.30 15.47
CA GLN A 11 -10.26 -8.21 15.14
C GLN A 11 -9.82 -9.68 15.00
N ASP A 12 -8.96 -10.13 15.91
CA ASP A 12 -8.35 -11.49 15.93
C ASP A 12 -7.34 -11.80 14.81
N ILE A 13 -6.97 -10.79 14.00
CA ILE A 13 -5.94 -10.88 12.96
C ILE A 13 -4.63 -10.32 13.51
N GLU A 14 -3.54 -11.07 13.41
CA GLU A 14 -2.20 -10.54 13.66
C GLU A 14 -1.71 -9.75 12.44
N ILE A 15 -1.42 -8.48 12.64
CA ILE A 15 -0.90 -7.59 11.59
C ILE A 15 0.53 -7.23 11.91
N SER A 16 1.46 -7.52 11.01
CA SER A 16 2.87 -7.17 11.20
C SER A 16 3.09 -5.67 11.05
N LEU A 17 3.98 -5.13 11.87
CA LEU A 17 4.51 -3.77 11.78
C LEU A 17 5.93 -3.81 11.20
N ALA A 18 6.29 -2.80 10.41
CA ALA A 18 7.62 -2.65 9.86
C ALA A 18 8.08 -1.20 10.00
N THR A 19 9.25 -0.97 10.59
CA THR A 19 9.88 0.35 10.61
C THR A 19 10.78 0.48 9.39
N ILE A 20 10.57 1.52 8.59
CA ILE A 20 11.34 1.86 7.38
C ILE A 20 11.65 3.35 7.46
N ASP A 21 12.93 3.71 7.34
CA ASP A 21 13.38 5.11 7.40
C ASP A 21 12.82 5.89 8.61
N ASN A 22 12.85 5.25 9.79
CA ASN A 22 12.30 5.77 11.05
C ASN A 22 10.79 6.06 11.04
N GLN A 23 10.05 5.48 10.11
CA GLN A 23 8.59 5.53 10.06
C GLN A 23 8.00 4.13 10.20
N ASP A 24 6.92 4.02 10.95
CA ASP A 24 6.24 2.75 11.18
C ASP A 24 5.15 2.51 10.13
N TYR A 25 5.17 1.32 9.53
CA TYR A 25 4.24 0.86 8.52
C TYR A 25 3.47 -0.35 9.03
N ILE A 26 2.24 -0.48 8.55
CA ILE A 26 1.35 -1.61 8.84
C ILE A 26 1.29 -2.52 7.61
N SER A 27 1.38 -3.83 7.80
CA SER A 27 1.28 -4.82 6.72
C SER A 27 -0.15 -4.92 6.16
N LEU A 28 -0.38 -4.29 5.00
CA LEU A 28 -1.64 -4.43 4.25
C LEU A 28 -1.90 -5.87 3.79
N THR A 29 -0.85 -6.65 3.57
CA THR A 29 -0.98 -8.06 3.20
C THR A 29 -1.61 -8.86 4.33
N ASP A 30 -1.16 -8.66 5.58
CA ASP A 30 -1.74 -9.36 6.73
C ASP A 30 -3.19 -8.93 6.98
N MET A 31 -3.50 -7.63 6.79
CA MET A 31 -4.87 -7.12 6.83
C MET A 31 -5.78 -7.77 5.78
N ALA A 32 -5.28 -8.00 4.57
CA ALA A 32 -6.04 -8.61 3.49
C ALA A 32 -6.22 -10.14 3.69
N LYS A 33 -5.19 -10.83 4.20
CA LYS A 33 -5.24 -12.26 4.56
C LYS A 33 -6.23 -12.54 5.69
N GLY A 34 -6.32 -11.68 6.69
CA GLY A 34 -7.23 -11.89 7.82
C GLY A 34 -8.72 -11.97 7.44
N LYS A 35 -9.08 -11.58 6.21
CA LYS A 35 -10.44 -11.69 5.68
C LYS A 35 -10.66 -12.84 4.67
N ASN A 36 -9.62 -13.51 4.14
CA ASN A 36 -9.71 -14.55 3.09
C ASN A 36 -8.38 -15.33 2.87
N ASP A 37 -8.45 -16.40 2.08
CA ASP A 37 -7.32 -17.23 1.63
C ASP A 37 -6.09 -16.44 1.13
N GLU A 38 -4.89 -16.87 1.52
CA GLU A 38 -3.61 -16.15 1.36
C GLU A 38 -3.33 -15.75 -0.09
N ALA A 39 -3.76 -16.58 -1.04
CA ALA A 39 -3.61 -16.39 -2.47
C ALA A 39 -4.32 -15.12 -3.01
N ARG A 40 -5.34 -14.60 -2.31
CA ARG A 40 -6.15 -13.47 -2.79
C ARG A 40 -5.71 -12.10 -2.24
N ALA A 41 -4.81 -12.07 -1.26
CA ALA A 41 -4.40 -10.82 -0.62
C ALA A 41 -3.86 -9.78 -1.63
N ALA A 42 -3.03 -10.23 -2.59
CA ALA A 42 -2.48 -9.36 -3.62
C ALA A 42 -3.56 -8.76 -4.53
N ASP A 43 -4.59 -9.53 -4.88
CA ASP A 43 -5.67 -9.04 -5.75
C ASP A 43 -6.63 -8.10 -5.01
N ILE A 44 -6.86 -8.35 -3.72
CA ILE A 44 -7.60 -7.42 -2.85
C ILE A 44 -6.88 -6.06 -2.79
N ILE A 45 -5.57 -6.05 -2.55
CA ILE A 45 -4.77 -4.81 -2.49
C ILE A 45 -4.76 -4.09 -3.85
N LYS A 46 -4.62 -4.82 -4.97
CA LYS A 46 -4.74 -4.25 -6.32
C LYS A 46 -6.11 -3.61 -6.55
N ASN A 47 -7.19 -4.23 -6.08
CA ASN A 47 -8.53 -3.67 -6.21
C ASN A 47 -8.72 -2.41 -5.35
N TRP A 48 -8.12 -2.35 -4.14
CA TRP A 48 -8.15 -1.15 -3.31
C TRP A 48 -7.49 0.04 -4.00
N ILE A 49 -6.30 -0.13 -4.59
CA ILE A 49 -5.59 0.98 -5.25
C ILE A 49 -6.20 1.37 -6.61
N ARG A 50 -7.00 0.52 -7.25
CA ARG A 50 -7.78 0.92 -8.44
C ARG A 50 -8.98 1.78 -8.10
N ASN A 51 -9.45 1.72 -6.85
CA ASN A 51 -10.59 2.50 -6.41
C ASN A 51 -10.21 3.99 -6.35
N ARG A 52 -11.03 4.83 -7.01
CA ARG A 52 -10.81 6.28 -7.07
C ARG A 52 -10.77 6.93 -5.69
N SER A 53 -11.67 6.57 -4.78
CA SER A 53 -11.70 7.12 -3.42
C SER A 53 -10.41 6.79 -2.66
N THR A 54 -9.86 5.59 -2.84
CA THR A 54 -8.57 5.20 -2.23
C THR A 54 -7.43 6.04 -2.79
N LEU A 55 -7.36 6.21 -4.12
CA LEU A 55 -6.32 7.03 -4.75
C LEU A 55 -6.41 8.50 -4.35
N GLU A 56 -7.63 9.04 -4.25
CA GLU A 56 -7.84 10.42 -3.78
C GLU A 56 -7.40 10.59 -2.33
N PHE A 57 -7.68 9.62 -1.46
CA PHE A 57 -7.22 9.64 -0.08
C PHE A 57 -5.70 9.57 0.00
N LEU A 58 -5.07 8.61 -0.68
CA LEU A 58 -3.61 8.47 -0.72
C LEU A 58 -2.96 9.73 -1.29
N GLY A 59 -3.40 10.20 -2.45
CA GLY A 59 -2.86 11.40 -3.08
C GLY A 59 -3.02 12.65 -2.22
N THR A 60 -4.14 12.82 -1.50
CA THR A 60 -4.31 13.94 -0.57
C THR A 60 -3.31 13.86 0.58
N TRP A 61 -3.11 12.68 1.15
CA TRP A 61 -2.11 12.48 2.20
C TRP A 61 -0.69 12.78 1.68
N GLU A 62 -0.35 12.30 0.49
CA GLU A 62 0.96 12.57 -0.13
C GLU A 62 1.18 14.06 -0.40
N ILE A 63 0.17 14.79 -0.90
CA ILE A 63 0.26 16.24 -1.11
C ILE A 63 0.58 16.99 0.19
N LEU A 64 0.04 16.51 1.32
CA LEU A 64 0.23 17.16 2.62
C LEU A 64 1.58 16.83 3.26
N TYR A 65 2.09 15.62 3.08
CA TYR A 65 3.22 15.10 3.86
C TYR A 65 4.46 14.70 3.04
N ASN A 66 4.37 14.67 1.71
CA ASN A 66 5.45 14.28 0.81
C ASN A 66 5.81 15.42 -0.16
N PRO A 67 6.85 16.22 0.13
CA PRO A 67 7.24 17.34 -0.73
C PRO A 67 7.77 16.89 -2.11
N ASN A 68 8.16 15.62 -2.27
CA ASN A 68 8.68 15.06 -3.52
C ASN A 68 7.59 14.38 -4.36
N PHE A 69 6.32 14.47 -3.95
CA PHE A 69 5.21 13.84 -4.62
C PHE A 69 4.94 14.48 -5.99
N LYS A 70 4.82 13.64 -7.03
CA LYS A 70 4.57 14.07 -8.40
C LYS A 70 3.07 14.23 -8.64
N VAL A 71 2.54 15.40 -8.28
CA VAL A 71 1.11 15.74 -8.40
C VAL A 71 0.58 15.57 -9.83
N VAL A 72 1.40 15.86 -10.85
CA VAL A 72 0.99 15.73 -12.26
C VAL A 72 0.72 14.27 -12.64
N GLU A 73 1.59 13.34 -12.23
CA GLU A 73 1.42 11.90 -12.46
C GLU A 73 0.20 11.36 -11.69
N PHE A 74 0.01 11.83 -10.46
CA PHE A 74 -1.18 11.53 -9.68
C PHE A 74 -2.47 11.98 -10.38
N ASP A 75 -2.51 13.21 -10.91
CA ASP A 75 -3.68 13.73 -11.62
C ASP A 75 -4.03 12.90 -12.86
N HIS A 76 -3.02 12.32 -13.54
CA HIS A 76 -3.25 11.37 -14.63
C HIS A 76 -3.95 10.10 -14.11
N PHE A 77 -3.41 9.46 -13.07
CA PHE A 77 -4.04 8.29 -12.46
C PHE A 77 -5.44 8.57 -11.93
N LYS A 78 -5.66 9.71 -11.30
CA LYS A 78 -6.97 10.12 -10.76
C LYS A 78 -8.03 10.26 -11.84
N LYS A 79 -7.66 10.72 -13.04
CA LYS A 79 -8.57 10.85 -14.19
C LYS A 79 -8.99 9.48 -14.74
N GLU A 80 -8.08 8.51 -14.74
CA GLU A 80 -8.36 7.16 -15.23
C GLU A 80 -9.00 6.26 -14.16
N ALA A 81 -8.80 6.58 -12.88
CA ALA A 81 -9.34 5.82 -11.76
C ALA A 81 -10.87 5.71 -11.82
N GLY A 82 -11.35 4.47 -11.68
CA GLY A 82 -12.77 4.12 -11.79
C GLY A 82 -13.20 3.64 -13.18
N LEU A 83 -12.36 3.78 -14.21
CA LEU A 83 -12.62 3.13 -15.50
C LEU A 83 -12.40 1.61 -15.38
N PRO A 84 -13.23 0.77 -16.03
CA PRO A 84 -13.03 -0.69 -16.02
C PRO A 84 -11.68 -1.14 -16.58
N THR A 85 -11.10 -0.33 -17.47
CA THR A 85 -9.80 -0.56 -18.12
C THR A 85 -8.62 -0.11 -17.28
N PHE A 86 -8.84 0.65 -16.20
CA PHE A 86 -7.77 1.18 -15.39
C PHE A 86 -7.13 0.09 -14.55
N THR A 87 -5.81 -0.06 -14.71
CA THR A 87 -5.02 -0.99 -13.92
C THR A 87 -3.77 -0.29 -13.42
N ILE A 88 -3.55 -0.36 -12.11
CA ILE A 88 -2.35 0.15 -11.47
C ILE A 88 -1.92 -0.84 -10.38
N SER A 89 -0.62 -1.01 -10.22
CA SER A 89 -0.01 -1.76 -9.12
C SER A 89 0.51 -0.80 -8.06
N VAL A 90 0.67 -1.25 -6.82
CA VAL A 90 1.28 -0.44 -5.75
C VAL A 90 2.69 0.01 -6.14
N SER A 91 3.47 -0.87 -6.77
CA SER A 91 4.82 -0.52 -7.25
C SER A 91 4.76 0.58 -8.31
N ASN A 92 3.89 0.46 -9.31
CA ASN A 92 3.73 1.49 -10.35
C ASN A 92 3.30 2.83 -9.74
N TRP A 93 2.35 2.81 -8.79
CA TRP A 93 1.93 4.02 -8.08
C TRP A 93 3.12 4.72 -7.41
N VAL A 94 3.92 3.98 -6.65
CA VAL A 94 5.09 4.50 -5.94
C VAL A 94 6.14 5.03 -6.91
N GLU A 95 6.51 4.25 -7.92
CA GLU A 95 7.54 4.61 -8.91
C GLU A 95 7.15 5.84 -9.75
N SER A 96 5.88 5.91 -10.18
CA SER A 96 5.39 7.02 -10.99
C SER A 96 5.18 8.28 -10.17
N THR A 97 4.68 8.19 -8.93
CA THR A 97 4.29 9.37 -8.14
C THR A 97 5.29 9.79 -7.07
N ASN A 98 6.34 8.99 -6.81
CA ASN A 98 7.20 9.10 -5.64
C ASN A 98 6.45 9.00 -4.29
N ALA A 99 5.32 8.29 -4.25
CA ALA A 99 4.55 8.11 -3.02
C ALA A 99 5.38 7.43 -1.92
N ILE A 100 5.18 7.85 -0.67
CA ILE A 100 5.86 7.28 0.51
C ILE A 100 4.88 6.63 1.50
N GLY A 101 3.60 6.98 1.47
CA GLY A 101 2.57 6.49 2.39
C GLY A 101 2.14 5.05 2.15
N ILE A 102 2.46 4.49 0.99
CA ILE A 102 2.32 3.07 0.69
C ILE A 102 3.57 2.58 -0.03
N LEU A 103 4.01 1.37 0.29
CA LEU A 103 5.22 0.80 -0.28
C LEU A 103 5.05 -0.70 -0.52
N SER A 104 5.66 -1.18 -1.60
CA SER A 104 5.63 -2.57 -2.02
C SER A 104 6.99 -3.20 -1.77
N ARG A 105 7.07 -4.14 -0.82
CA ARG A 105 8.23 -5.01 -0.69
C ARG A 105 7.98 -6.30 -1.45
N LYS A 106 8.84 -6.60 -2.41
CA LYS A 106 8.95 -7.98 -2.91
C LYS A 106 9.40 -8.84 -1.74
N GLY A 107 8.65 -9.88 -1.42
CA GLY A 107 9.09 -10.86 -0.43
C GLY A 107 10.47 -11.38 -0.83
N LYS A 108 11.34 -11.65 0.16
CA LYS A 108 12.51 -12.47 -0.08
C LYS A 108 11.99 -13.76 -0.71
N TYR A 109 12.31 -14.00 -1.98
CA TYR A 109 12.11 -15.31 -2.58
C TYR A 109 12.69 -16.32 -1.59
N ARG A 110 11.91 -17.35 -1.26
CA ARG A 110 12.47 -18.57 -0.68
C ARG A 110 13.41 -19.09 -1.77
N GLU A 111 14.70 -18.82 -1.61
CA GLU A 111 15.73 -19.59 -2.30
C GLU A 111 15.49 -21.03 -1.84
N SER A 112 14.95 -21.83 -2.75
CA SER A 112 14.79 -23.28 -2.63
C SER A 112 16.15 -23.96 -2.71
#